data_AF-A0A496TCC2-F1
#
_entry.id   AF-A0A496TCC2-F1
#
_cell.length_a   1.000
_cell.length_b   1.000
_cell.length_c   1.000
_cell.angle_alpha   90.00
_cell.angle_beta   90.00
_cell.angle_gamma   90.00
#
_symmetry.space_group_name_H-M   'P 1'
#
loop_
_entity.id
_entity.type
_entity.pdbx_description
1 polymer ?
#
loop_
_entity_poly.entity_id
_entity_poly.type
_entity_poly.pdbx_seq_one_letter_code
_entity_poly.pdbx_strand_id
1 'polypeptide(L)'
;MNRVLRNTLFFSLGIVFTFYFYGCREGREKYEVATAMEMYESTAKMVIGETELSEILDLQQKVMTNPTDRDLRKKLGMVAVDTVARVILAVGVGISNPEVTSPLLQKQQARQAALIDAARWTAYHLQWQKDGYTTNFGQISAAVPGGTILKEKILPNGRCVILMQSPLE
;
A
#
# COMPACT_ATOMS: atom_id res chain seq x y z
N MET A 1 -75.15 -13.96 -12.95
CA MET A 1 -76.37 -14.59 -12.41
C MET A 1 -75.95 -15.56 -11.31
N ASN A 2 -76.26 -15.23 -10.03
CA ASN A 2 -76.42 -16.12 -8.85
C ASN A 2 -75.29 -17.13 -8.50
N ARG A 3 -74.95 -17.52 -7.27
CA ARG A 3 -75.34 -17.35 -5.85
C ARG A 3 -74.21 -18.13 -5.12
N VAL A 4 -73.53 -17.61 -4.10
CA VAL A 4 -73.91 -17.65 -2.67
C VAL A 4 -74.06 -19.07 -2.09
N LEU A 5 -73.32 -19.32 -0.99
CA LEU A 5 -73.49 -20.30 0.13
C LEU A 5 -72.66 -21.60 0.17
N ARG A 6 -71.74 -21.67 1.15
CA ARG A 6 -71.81 -22.52 2.38
C ARG A 6 -70.55 -22.27 3.24
N ASN A 7 -70.61 -21.64 4.43
CA ASN A 7 -71.02 -22.20 5.75
C ASN A 7 -70.46 -23.63 5.96
N THR A 8 -69.71 -23.97 7.01
CA THR A 8 -69.73 -23.50 8.40
C THR A 8 -68.65 -24.22 9.24
N LEU A 9 -68.28 -23.60 10.39
CA LEU A 9 -67.80 -24.19 11.66
C LEU A 9 -66.36 -24.71 11.72
N PHE A 10 -65.52 -24.15 12.60
CA PHE A 10 -65.35 -24.65 13.98
C PHE A 10 -64.41 -23.71 14.78
N PHE A 11 -64.98 -23.15 15.86
CA PHE A 11 -64.45 -23.11 17.22
C PHE A 11 -63.13 -22.38 17.60
N SER A 12 -63.35 -21.35 18.42
CA SER A 12 -62.75 -21.09 19.75
C SER A 12 -61.25 -20.78 19.91
N LEU A 13 -61.03 -19.57 20.41
CA LEU A 13 -60.13 -19.19 21.51
C LEU A 13 -58.79 -19.94 21.65
N GLY A 14 -57.72 -19.19 21.37
CA GLY A 14 -56.37 -19.51 21.81
C GLY A 14 -55.47 -18.30 21.68
N ILE A 15 -55.65 -17.30 22.56
CA ILE A 15 -54.65 -16.25 22.79
C ILE A 15 -53.42 -16.94 23.37
N VAL A 16 -52.36 -17.06 22.57
CA VAL A 16 -51.00 -17.30 23.07
C VAL A 16 -50.14 -16.15 22.61
N PHE A 17 -49.84 -15.30 23.59
CA PHE A 17 -48.75 -14.36 23.62
C PHE A 17 -47.45 -15.04 23.17
N THR A 18 -46.84 -14.56 22.09
CA THR A 18 -45.38 -14.65 21.90
C THR A 18 -44.85 -13.26 21.62
N PHE A 19 -44.51 -12.59 22.72
CA PHE A 19 -43.66 -11.41 22.72
C PHE A 19 -42.22 -11.82 22.36
N TYR A 20 -41.60 -10.97 21.53
CA TYR A 20 -40.18 -10.58 21.57
C TYR A 20 -39.12 -11.67 21.31
N PHE A 21 -38.43 -11.56 20.18
CA PHE A 21 -36.98 -11.25 20.09
C PHE A 21 -36.75 -10.70 18.67
N TYR A 22 -36.55 -9.39 18.51
CA TYR A 22 -35.23 -8.73 18.42
C TYR A 22 -34.33 -9.22 17.28
N GLY A 23 -33.86 -8.29 16.45
CA GLY A 23 -32.52 -8.41 15.87
C GLY A 23 -32.40 -7.98 14.41
N CYS A 24 -32.10 -6.70 14.20
CA CYS A 24 -31.61 -6.11 12.96
C CYS A 24 -30.67 -7.03 12.19
N ARG A 25 -31.09 -7.46 11.00
CA ARG A 25 -30.26 -8.15 10.02
C ARG A 25 -29.49 -7.11 9.20
N GLU A 26 -28.61 -6.35 9.87
CA GLU A 26 -27.84 -5.28 9.23
C GLU A 26 -26.54 -4.97 10.01
N GLY A 27 -25.78 -6.02 10.34
CA GLY A 27 -24.52 -5.86 11.09
C GLY A 27 -23.43 -6.87 10.76
N ARG A 28 -23.69 -7.84 9.87
CA ARG A 28 -22.75 -8.94 9.61
C ARG A 28 -21.78 -8.68 8.45
N GLU A 29 -22.10 -7.77 7.53
CA GLU A 29 -21.19 -7.40 6.42
C GLU A 29 -20.12 -6.38 6.80
N LYS A 30 -20.36 -5.54 7.82
CA LYS A 30 -19.39 -4.50 8.20
C LYS A 30 -18.19 -5.03 8.99
N TYR A 31 -18.33 -6.18 9.66
CA TYR A 31 -17.27 -6.75 10.47
C TYR A 31 -16.23 -7.52 9.64
N GLU A 32 -16.63 -8.28 8.62
CA GLU A 32 -15.64 -8.97 7.76
C GLU A 32 -14.78 -8.00 6.95
N VAL A 33 -15.34 -6.87 6.51
CA VAL A 33 -14.58 -5.84 5.78
C VAL A 33 -13.63 -5.09 6.72
N ALA A 34 -14.05 -4.77 7.94
CA ALA A 34 -13.18 -4.12 8.93
C ALA A 34 -12.02 -5.04 9.35
N THR A 35 -12.28 -6.34 9.57
CA THR A 35 -11.22 -7.29 9.92
C THR A 35 -10.29 -7.58 8.74
N ALA A 36 -10.78 -7.57 7.50
CA ALA A 36 -9.91 -7.66 6.32
C ALA A 36 -9.05 -6.39 6.10
N MET A 37 -9.59 -5.20 6.40
CA MET A 37 -8.83 -3.95 6.34
C MET A 37 -7.75 -3.88 7.44
N GLU A 38 -8.06 -4.29 8.67
CA GLU A 38 -7.07 -4.36 9.76
C GLU A 38 -5.98 -5.41 9.50
N MET A 39 -6.32 -6.53 8.84
CA MET A 39 -5.35 -7.58 8.52
C MET A 39 -4.41 -7.16 7.37
N TYR A 40 -4.80 -6.22 6.51
CA TYR A 40 -3.92 -5.63 5.50
C TYR A 40 -2.95 -4.60 6.10
N GLU A 41 -3.38 -3.89 7.15
CA GLU A 41 -2.54 -2.95 7.91
C GLU A 41 -1.58 -3.66 8.88
N SER A 42 -1.82 -4.96 9.14
CA SER A 42 -0.95 -5.87 9.91
C SER A 42 0.11 -6.60 9.05
N THR A 43 0.36 -6.17 7.80
CA THR A 43 1.61 -6.54 7.14
C THR A 43 2.76 -6.00 8.00
N ALA A 44 3.46 -6.92 8.66
CA ALA A 44 4.48 -6.65 9.66
C ALA A 44 5.25 -5.38 9.31
N LYS A 45 4.96 -4.29 10.04
CA LYS A 45 5.65 -3.03 9.86
C LYS A 45 7.10 -3.32 10.15
N MET A 46 7.93 -3.45 9.12
CA MET A 46 9.33 -3.72 9.29
C MET A 46 9.85 -2.65 10.26
N VAL A 47 10.55 -3.06 11.32
CA VAL A 47 11.12 -2.10 12.26
C VAL A 47 12.30 -1.46 11.54
N ILE A 48 12.06 -0.31 10.91
CA ILE A 48 13.08 0.36 10.10
C ILE A 48 13.81 1.42 10.92
N GLY A 49 15.11 1.21 11.12
CA GLY A 49 16.05 2.19 11.67
C GLY A 49 16.49 3.25 10.66
N GLU A 50 17.35 4.17 11.07
CA GLU A 50 17.99 5.13 10.15
C GLU A 50 19.04 4.44 9.27
N THR A 51 19.61 3.33 9.76
CA THR A 51 20.64 2.55 9.07
C THR A 51 20.12 1.95 7.77
N GLU A 52 18.96 1.29 7.80
CA GLU A 52 18.36 0.65 6.61
C GLU A 52 18.01 1.68 5.53
N LEU A 53 17.50 2.86 5.92
CA LEU A 53 17.27 3.96 4.99
C LEU A 53 18.57 4.38 4.29
N SER A 54 19.65 4.54 5.05
CA SER A 54 20.94 4.96 4.50
C SER A 54 21.56 3.92 3.57
N GLU A 55 21.43 2.64 3.90
CA GLU A 55 21.96 1.53 3.11
C GLU A 55 21.20 1.37 1.79
N ILE A 56 19.87 1.39 1.84
CA ILE A 56 19.02 1.33 0.65
C ILE A 56 19.33 2.51 -0.28
N LEU A 57 19.41 3.73 0.25
CA LEU A 57 19.72 4.92 -0.53
C LEU A 57 21.10 4.86 -1.21
N ASP A 58 22.12 4.40 -0.49
CA ASP A 58 23.48 4.22 -1.03
C ASP A 58 23.51 3.18 -2.16
N LEU A 59 22.86 2.03 -1.96
CA LEU A 59 22.77 0.98 -2.98
C LEU A 59 22.00 1.44 -4.23
N GLN A 60 20.90 2.19 -4.06
CA GLN A 60 20.16 2.79 -5.16
C GLN A 60 21.06 3.75 -5.98
N GLN A 61 21.84 4.61 -5.32
CA GLN A 61 22.79 5.49 -6.01
C GLN A 61 23.85 4.71 -6.78
N LYS A 62 24.41 3.65 -6.18
CA LYS A 62 25.39 2.78 -6.84
C LYS A 62 24.82 2.09 -8.08
N VAL A 63 23.56 1.64 -8.02
CA VAL A 63 22.85 1.07 -9.18
C VAL A 63 22.64 2.12 -10.26
N MET A 64 22.27 3.36 -9.90
CA MET A 64 22.13 4.45 -10.88
C MET A 64 23.45 4.75 -11.60
N THR A 65 24.59 4.70 -10.89
CA THR A 65 25.91 4.94 -11.47
C THR A 65 26.45 3.75 -12.27
N ASN A 66 26.04 2.52 -11.93
CA ASN A 66 26.46 1.28 -12.59
C ASN A 66 25.23 0.46 -13.01
N PRO A 67 24.45 0.94 -14.01
CA PRO A 67 23.11 0.43 -14.31
C PRO A 67 23.09 -0.99 -14.89
N THR A 68 24.23 -1.53 -15.30
CA THR A 68 24.37 -2.88 -15.85
C THR A 68 24.89 -3.90 -14.82
N ASP A 69 25.32 -3.45 -13.64
CA ASP A 69 25.86 -4.33 -12.60
C ASP A 69 24.73 -5.11 -11.92
N ARG A 70 24.69 -6.42 -12.21
CA ARG A 70 23.70 -7.34 -11.66
C ARG A 70 23.88 -7.60 -10.17
N ASP A 71 25.11 -7.60 -9.67
CA ASP A 71 25.38 -7.92 -8.27
C ASP A 71 24.98 -6.76 -7.36
N LEU A 72 25.11 -5.51 -7.81
CA LEU A 72 24.55 -4.36 -7.11
C LEU A 72 23.02 -4.43 -7.00
N ARG A 73 22.32 -4.81 -8.08
CA ARG A 73 20.86 -4.99 -8.05
C ARG A 73 20.44 -6.09 -7.06
N LYS A 74 21.17 -7.21 -7.02
CA LYS A 74 20.92 -8.30 -6.07
C LYS A 74 21.13 -7.85 -4.63
N LYS A 75 22.25 -7.19 -4.33
CA LYS A 75 22.54 -6.64 -2.99
C LYS A 75 21.44 -5.69 -2.55
N LEU A 76 21.02 -4.79 -3.43
CA LEU A 76 19.90 -3.90 -3.16
C LEU A 76 18.60 -4.68 -2.89
N GLY A 77 18.26 -5.69 -3.70
CA GLY A 77 17.08 -6.52 -3.48
C GLY A 77 17.09 -7.28 -2.14
N MET A 78 18.26 -7.73 -1.68
CA MET A 78 18.39 -8.42 -0.38
C MET A 78 18.09 -7.53 0.82
N VAL A 79 18.36 -6.23 0.72
CA VAL A 79 18.10 -5.25 1.79
C VAL A 79 16.69 -4.65 1.66
N ALA A 80 16.25 -4.43 0.42
CA ALA A 80 15.00 -3.74 0.12
C ALA A 80 13.77 -4.65 0.11
N VAL A 81 13.91 -5.97 -0.06
CA VAL A 81 12.78 -6.88 -0.23
C VAL A 81 12.76 -7.93 0.87
N ASP A 82 11.68 -7.94 1.65
CA ASP A 82 11.40 -8.99 2.60
C ASP A 82 10.30 -9.89 2.03
N THR A 83 10.73 -11.08 1.59
CA THR A 83 9.84 -12.08 0.99
C THR A 83 8.96 -12.78 2.03
N VAL A 84 9.35 -12.78 3.31
CA VAL A 84 8.58 -13.37 4.40
C VAL A 84 7.45 -12.44 4.81
N ALA A 85 7.77 -11.16 5.05
CA ALA A 85 6.77 -10.13 5.34
C ALA A 85 5.98 -9.68 4.11
N ARG A 86 6.40 -10.09 2.90
CA ARG A 86 5.84 -9.69 1.60
C ARG A 86 5.80 -8.18 1.42
N VAL A 87 6.94 -7.52 1.70
CA VAL A 87 7.06 -6.07 1.54
C VAL A 87 8.32 -5.69 0.75
N ILE A 88 8.23 -4.56 0.09
CA ILE A 88 9.30 -3.87 -0.62
C ILE A 88 9.49 -2.52 0.04
N LEU A 89 10.74 -2.20 0.35
CA LEU A 89 11.17 -0.88 0.75
C LEU A 89 11.85 -0.17 -0.42
N ALA A 90 11.55 1.11 -0.56
CA ALA A 90 12.20 1.95 -1.54
C ALA A 90 12.42 3.35 -0.97
N VAL A 91 13.59 3.93 -1.24
CA VAL A 91 13.87 5.32 -0.93
C VAL A 91 13.66 6.17 -2.17
N GLY A 92 12.89 7.23 -2.06
CA GLY A 92 12.71 8.23 -3.11
C GLY A 92 13.35 9.54 -2.74
N VAL A 93 13.98 10.20 -3.72
CA VAL A 93 14.57 11.52 -3.56
C VAL A 93 13.89 12.50 -4.51
N GLY A 94 13.36 13.56 -3.95
CA GLY A 94 12.65 14.60 -4.68
C GLY A 94 13.29 15.96 -4.49
N ILE A 95 13.28 16.73 -5.57
CA ILE A 95 13.80 18.09 -5.63
C ILE A 95 12.71 18.97 -6.23
N SER A 96 12.49 20.16 -5.66
CA SER A 96 11.57 21.14 -6.24
C SER A 96 12.18 21.80 -7.48
N ASN A 97 11.34 22.37 -8.34
CA ASN A 97 11.84 23.24 -9.40
C ASN A 97 12.50 24.48 -8.75
N PRO A 98 13.77 24.81 -9.09
CA PRO A 98 14.45 25.98 -8.55
C PRO A 98 13.75 27.33 -8.86
N GLU A 99 12.91 27.38 -9.88
CA GLU A 99 12.15 28.58 -10.26
C GLU A 99 10.95 28.86 -9.34
N VAL A 100 10.51 27.87 -8.55
CA VAL A 100 9.41 28.06 -7.61
C VAL A 100 9.93 28.79 -6.39
N THR A 101 9.41 29.99 -6.12
CA THR A 101 9.88 30.84 -5.01
C THR A 101 9.10 30.64 -3.71
N SER A 102 7.88 30.09 -3.78
CA SER A 102 7.05 29.82 -2.61
C SER A 102 7.60 28.62 -1.81
N PRO A 103 7.99 28.80 -0.52
CA PRO A 103 8.54 27.71 0.28
C PRO A 103 7.56 26.55 0.48
N LEU A 104 6.26 26.85 0.55
CA LEU A 104 5.21 25.82 0.67
C LEU A 104 5.14 24.96 -0.60
N LEU A 105 5.13 25.61 -1.77
CA LEU A 105 5.09 24.91 -3.05
C LEU A 105 6.38 24.12 -3.31
N GLN A 106 7.54 24.64 -2.93
CA GLN A 106 8.80 23.91 -2.99
C GLN A 106 8.72 22.60 -2.19
N LYS A 107 8.29 22.65 -0.93
CA LYS A 107 8.13 21.45 -0.10
C LYS A 107 7.18 20.44 -0.72
N GLN A 108 6.03 20.90 -1.22
CA GLN A 108 5.04 20.02 -1.85
C GLN A 108 5.57 19.36 -3.12
N GLN A 109 6.27 20.12 -3.98
CA GLN A 109 6.89 19.59 -5.19
C GLN A 109 8.00 18.57 -4.89
N ALA A 110 8.90 18.90 -3.96
CA ALA A 110 9.96 17.98 -3.55
C ALA A 110 9.37 16.68 -2.99
N ARG A 111 8.33 16.77 -2.16
CA ARG A 111 7.62 15.59 -1.62
C ARG A 111 7.00 14.75 -2.73
N GLN A 112 6.30 15.36 -3.68
CA GLN A 112 5.66 14.65 -4.79
C GLN A 112 6.70 13.97 -5.68
N ALA A 113 7.82 14.64 -5.97
CA ALA A 113 8.92 14.06 -6.73
C ALA A 113 9.53 12.85 -5.99
N ALA A 114 9.71 12.94 -4.67
CA ALA A 114 10.23 11.85 -3.86
C ALA A 114 9.29 10.64 -3.87
N LEU A 115 7.96 10.85 -3.80
CA LEU A 115 6.98 9.76 -3.92
C LEU A 115 7.06 9.04 -5.26
N ILE A 116 7.14 9.81 -6.36
CA ILE A 116 7.26 9.23 -7.70
C ILE A 116 8.57 8.43 -7.82
N ASP A 117 9.66 8.95 -7.28
CA ASP A 117 10.96 8.29 -7.30
C ASP A 117 10.94 6.97 -6.50
N ALA A 118 10.44 6.98 -5.25
CA ALA A 118 10.31 5.77 -4.43
C ALA A 118 9.47 4.70 -5.14
N ALA A 119 8.41 5.12 -5.82
CA ALA A 119 7.51 4.22 -6.49
C ALA A 119 8.10 3.66 -7.80
N ARG A 120 8.97 4.42 -8.50
CA ARG A 120 9.81 3.87 -9.58
C ARG A 120 10.77 2.79 -9.07
N TRP A 121 11.41 3.01 -7.94
CA TRP A 121 12.28 2.01 -7.31
C TRP A 121 11.53 0.75 -6.91
N THR A 122 10.32 0.89 -6.38
CA THR A 122 9.42 -0.24 -6.12
C THR A 122 9.17 -1.06 -7.39
N ALA A 123 8.90 -0.39 -8.52
CA ALA A 123 8.70 -1.08 -9.80
C ALA A 123 9.95 -1.85 -10.26
N TYR A 124 11.16 -1.31 -10.04
CA TYR A 124 12.40 -2.04 -10.30
C TYR A 124 12.54 -3.28 -9.43
N HIS A 125 12.26 -3.18 -8.12
CA HIS A 125 12.30 -4.33 -7.23
C HIS A 125 11.36 -5.43 -7.70
N LEU A 126 10.10 -5.10 -8.03
CA LEU A 126 9.13 -6.05 -8.56
C LEU A 126 9.63 -6.72 -9.85
N GLN A 127 10.18 -5.94 -10.78
CA GLN A 127 10.71 -6.48 -12.04
C GLN A 127 11.88 -7.43 -11.77
N TRP A 128 12.82 -7.06 -10.90
CA TRP A 128 13.99 -7.87 -10.60
C TRP A 128 13.66 -9.15 -9.83
N GLN A 129 12.64 -9.14 -8.97
CA GLN A 129 12.12 -10.37 -8.37
C GLN A 129 11.59 -11.34 -9.43
N LYS A 130 10.95 -10.82 -10.48
CA LYS A 130 10.38 -11.63 -11.56
C LYS A 130 11.44 -12.22 -12.50
N ASP A 131 12.47 -11.44 -12.83
CA ASP A 131 13.44 -11.80 -13.88
C ASP A 131 14.82 -12.25 -13.38
N GLY A 132 14.98 -12.42 -12.07
CA GLY A 132 16.26 -12.81 -11.48
C GLY A 132 17.36 -11.76 -11.62
N TYR A 133 16.98 -10.47 -11.53
CA TYR A 133 17.84 -9.30 -11.57
C TYR A 133 18.53 -9.06 -12.92
N THR A 134 17.91 -9.49 -14.03
CA THR A 134 18.50 -9.43 -15.37
C THR A 134 18.23 -8.11 -16.07
N THR A 135 17.08 -7.47 -15.84
CA THR A 135 16.76 -6.16 -16.44
C THR A 135 17.70 -5.07 -15.91
N ASN A 136 18.30 -4.28 -16.80
CA ASN A 136 19.15 -3.16 -16.40
C ASN A 136 18.33 -1.99 -15.84
N PHE A 137 18.96 -1.20 -14.98
CA PHE A 137 18.36 0.05 -14.54
C PHE A 137 18.15 0.98 -15.74
N GLY A 138 17.02 1.67 -15.78
CA GLY A 138 16.60 2.54 -16.89
C GLY A 138 15.74 1.86 -17.95
N GLN A 139 15.53 0.53 -17.90
CA GLN A 139 14.88 -0.23 -18.97
C GLN A 139 13.44 -0.69 -18.67
N ILE A 140 12.87 -0.34 -17.52
CA ILE A 140 11.49 -0.74 -17.20
C ILE A 140 10.48 0.28 -17.73
N SER A 141 9.35 -0.23 -18.21
CA SER A 141 8.10 0.52 -18.37
C SER A 141 7.03 -0.25 -17.61
N ALA A 142 6.82 0.13 -16.36
CA ALA A 142 5.88 -0.53 -15.46
C ALA A 142 4.95 0.49 -14.82
N ALA A 143 3.75 0.02 -14.48
CA ALA A 143 2.87 0.78 -13.59
C ALA A 143 3.56 0.97 -12.25
N VAL A 144 3.40 2.16 -11.69
CA VAL A 144 4.07 2.60 -10.47
C VAL A 144 3.20 2.16 -9.28
N PRO A 145 3.65 1.21 -8.43
CA PRO A 145 2.86 0.75 -7.30
C PRO A 145 2.72 1.85 -6.26
N GLY A 146 1.55 1.97 -5.66
CA GLY A 146 1.37 2.78 -4.46
C GLY A 146 2.08 2.16 -3.26
N GLY A 147 2.31 2.96 -2.22
CA GLY A 147 2.92 2.50 -0.99
C GLY A 147 2.61 3.43 0.18
N THR A 148 2.97 2.97 1.37
CA THR A 148 2.83 3.72 2.62
C THR A 148 4.16 4.40 2.94
N ILE A 149 4.11 5.70 3.24
CA ILE A 149 5.29 6.45 3.72
C ILE A 149 5.61 5.99 5.13
N LEU A 150 6.82 5.47 5.34
CA LEU A 150 7.31 5.10 6.67
C LEU A 150 8.16 6.20 7.31
N LYS A 151 8.95 6.91 6.50
CA LYS A 151 9.74 8.08 6.93
C LYS A 151 9.76 9.14 5.84
N GLU A 152 9.78 10.40 6.27
CA GLU A 152 9.93 11.57 5.39
C GLU A 152 10.92 12.54 6.06
N LYS A 153 11.89 13.05 5.29
CA LYS A 153 12.87 14.03 5.76
C LYS A 153 13.11 15.09 4.69
N ILE A 154 12.97 16.36 5.07
CA ILE A 154 13.43 17.49 4.26
C ILE A 154 14.87 17.82 4.67
N LEU A 155 15.77 17.79 3.70
CA LEU A 155 17.19 18.12 3.89
C LEU A 155 17.41 19.64 3.81
N PRO A 156 18.51 20.17 4.39
CA PRO A 156 18.82 21.60 4.36
C PRO A 156 18.94 22.19 2.95
N ASN A 157 19.26 21.38 1.95
CA ASN A 157 19.33 21.76 0.55
C ASN A 157 17.97 21.73 -0.17
N GLY A 158 16.86 21.62 0.57
CA GLY A 158 15.50 21.62 0.02
C GLY A 158 15.05 20.30 -0.59
N ARG A 159 15.89 19.26 -0.58
CA ARG A 159 15.52 17.93 -1.08
C ARG A 159 14.60 17.22 -0.08
N CYS A 160 13.61 16.50 -0.59
CA CYS A 160 12.80 15.57 0.19
C CYS A 160 13.32 14.14 -0.01
N VAL A 161 13.47 13.40 1.08
CA VAL A 161 13.80 11.97 1.07
C VAL A 161 12.65 11.23 1.75
N ILE A 162 12.08 10.26 1.05
CA ILE A 162 10.97 9.44 1.54
C ILE A 162 11.41 7.98 1.54
N LEU A 163 11.19 7.29 2.65
CA LEU A 163 11.20 5.83 2.70
C LEU A 163 9.77 5.34 2.61
N MET A 164 9.50 4.51 1.61
CA MET A 164 8.19 3.96 1.32
C MET A 164 8.22 2.44 1.46
N GLN A 165 7.13 1.88 1.99
CA GLN A 165 6.85 0.45 2.00
C GLN A 165 5.69 0.15 1.07
N SER A 166 5.87 -0.84 0.20
CA SER A 166 4.87 -1.32 -0.75
C SER A 166 4.69 -2.82 -0.60
N PRO A 167 3.50 -3.38 -0.90
CA PRO A 167 3.32 -4.82 -0.92
C PRO A 167 4.20 -5.46 -2.01
N LEU A 168 4.75 -6.63 -1.70
CA LEU A 168 5.34 -7.52 -2.69
C LEU A 168 4.19 -8.35 -3.30
N GLU A 169 3.73 -7.97 -4.49
CA GLU A 169 2.64 -8.64 -5.24
C GLU A 169 3.15 -9.80 -6.12
#